data_AF-A0A1B7N041-F1
#
_entry.id   AF-A0A1B7N041-F1
#
_cell.length_a   1.000
_cell.length_b   1.000
_cell.length_c   1.000
_cell.angle_alpha   90.00
_cell.angle_beta   90.00
_cell.angle_gamma   90.00
#
_symmetry.space_group_name_H-M   'P 1'
#
loop_
_entity.id
_entity.type
_entity.pdbx_description
1 polymer ?
#
loop_
_entity_poly.entity_id
_entity_poly.type
_entity_poly.pdbx_seq_one_letter_code
_entity_poly.pdbx_strand_id
1 'polypeptide(L)'
;MFKEPQSPNGHYSMDSRPGSSAPTIDVSLGSPTFDYASLNAPLWPHRLSASFSAMADQIAAASQALALVPSTAFSGNDMAAEFASLKSKLSSIENTQERLAAEFAALKEQFTDLNTDKGPALEELDKKIEALKKIVELDQQRLPARLNNSRATILKTQLKAPVGADGKPPVGFPATRGEFEHITKERYEAILKAYGLPIKGDTDAKREAVRLFVGIPQDGL
;
A
#
# COMPACT_ATOMS: atom_id res chain seq x y z
N MET A 1 83.27 -10.03 -13.38
CA MET A 1 83.28 -8.64 -12.86
C MET A 1 81.82 -8.26 -12.62
N PHE A 2 81.38 -8.36 -11.36
CA PHE A 2 81.00 -7.23 -10.47
C PHE A 2 79.58 -6.70 -10.78
N LYS A 3 78.64 -6.52 -9.86
CA LYS A 3 78.49 -6.77 -8.41
C LYS A 3 77.00 -6.46 -8.12
N GLU A 4 76.29 -7.31 -7.39
CA GLU A 4 75.14 -6.84 -6.58
C GLU A 4 75.70 -5.95 -5.46
N PRO A 5 74.98 -4.92 -4.94
CA PRO A 5 74.17 -5.21 -3.73
C PRO A 5 73.00 -4.25 -3.37
N GLN A 6 72.15 -4.75 -2.46
CA GLN A 6 71.57 -4.10 -1.28
C GLN A 6 70.43 -3.05 -1.37
N SER A 7 69.30 -3.42 -0.74
CA SER A 7 68.32 -2.53 -0.11
C SER A 7 68.88 -1.77 1.10
N PRO A 8 68.20 -0.68 1.52
CA PRO A 8 67.99 -0.47 2.94
C PRO A 8 66.55 -0.06 3.32
N ASN A 9 66.24 -0.41 4.57
CA ASN A 9 65.06 -0.05 5.36
C ASN A 9 64.72 1.45 5.34
N GLY A 10 63.42 1.75 5.27
CA GLY A 10 62.84 3.05 5.61
C GLY A 10 61.65 2.87 6.55
N HIS A 11 61.96 2.74 7.84
CA HIS A 11 61.01 2.75 8.95
C HIS A 11 60.60 4.21 9.21
N TYR A 12 59.33 4.56 9.02
CA TYR A 12 58.76 5.80 9.57
C TYR A 12 57.58 5.41 10.46
N SER A 13 57.77 5.63 11.75
CA SER A 13 56.79 5.45 12.82
C SER A 13 56.61 6.80 13.51
N MET A 14 55.35 7.09 13.84
CA MET A 14 54.83 8.11 14.75
C MET A 14 55.09 9.58 14.39
N ASP A 15 54.01 10.34 14.15
CA ASP A 15 53.61 11.25 15.22
C ASP A 15 52.13 11.64 15.21
N SER A 16 51.65 11.84 16.44
CA SER A 16 50.26 12.00 16.85
C SER A 16 49.82 13.47 16.94
N ARG A 17 48.48 13.64 17.03
CA ARG A 17 47.67 14.75 17.62
C ARG A 17 47.04 15.74 16.61
N PRO A 18 46.02 16.52 17.04
CA PRO A 18 44.87 16.20 17.91
C PRO A 18 43.53 16.72 17.32
N GLY A 19 42.41 16.19 17.83
CA GLY A 19 41.15 16.93 18.04
C GLY A 19 40.48 17.63 16.85
N SER A 20 39.48 16.99 16.26
CA SER A 20 38.32 17.71 15.75
C SER A 20 37.06 16.93 16.10
N SER A 21 36.52 17.22 17.28
CA SER A 21 35.18 16.87 17.71
C SER A 21 34.16 17.61 16.84
N ALA A 22 33.76 16.99 15.74
CA ALA A 22 32.48 17.28 15.11
C ALA A 22 31.43 16.34 15.74
N PRO A 23 30.27 16.85 16.17
CA PRO A 23 29.21 16.01 16.72
C PRO A 23 28.66 15.13 15.60
N THR A 24 29.07 13.86 15.55
CA THR A 24 28.30 12.85 14.85
C THR A 24 27.02 12.69 15.65
N ILE A 25 25.95 13.30 15.15
CA ILE A 25 24.58 13.06 15.59
C ILE A 25 24.35 11.57 15.38
N ASP A 26 24.43 10.81 16.46
CA ASP A 26 23.89 9.47 16.55
C ASP A 26 22.37 9.62 16.47
N VAL A 27 21.86 9.67 15.23
CA VAL A 27 20.44 9.41 14.98
C VAL A 27 20.28 7.91 15.18
N SER A 28 20.19 7.52 16.45
CA SER A 28 19.53 6.29 16.85
C SER A 28 18.13 6.37 16.27
N LEU A 29 17.96 5.81 15.07
CA LEU A 29 16.67 5.44 14.49
C LEU A 29 16.14 4.31 15.36
N GLY A 30 15.75 4.66 16.59
CA GLY A 30 14.81 3.88 17.36
C GLY A 30 13.56 3.81 16.51
N SER A 31 13.36 2.65 15.88
CA SER A 31 12.13 2.29 15.22
C SER A 31 10.98 2.68 16.15
N PRO A 32 10.10 3.62 15.77
CA PRO A 32 8.82 3.69 16.45
C PRO A 32 8.11 2.39 16.04
N THR A 33 8.16 1.38 16.91
CA THR A 33 7.18 0.30 16.89
C THR A 33 5.85 0.95 17.21
N PHE A 34 5.24 1.56 16.20
CA PHE A 34 3.84 1.88 16.21
C PHE A 34 3.13 0.53 16.31
N ASP A 35 2.60 0.27 17.50
CA ASP A 35 1.83 -0.92 17.79
C ASP A 35 0.45 -0.77 17.13
N TYR A 36 0.41 -0.95 15.80
CA TYR A 36 -0.82 -0.88 14.99
C TYR A 36 -1.84 -1.95 15.41
N ALA A 37 -1.45 -2.93 16.23
CA ALA A 37 -2.33 -3.94 16.79
C ALA A 37 -3.33 -3.37 17.82
N SER A 38 -3.06 -2.21 18.43
CA SER A 38 -3.92 -1.65 19.48
C SER A 38 -5.06 -0.75 18.96
N LEU A 39 -4.90 -0.12 17.79
CA LEU A 39 -5.89 0.82 17.24
C LEU A 39 -7.01 0.16 16.44
N ASN A 40 -6.94 -1.15 16.21
CA ASN A 40 -7.89 -1.86 15.36
C ASN A 40 -8.44 -3.14 16.01
N ALA A 41 -8.43 -3.20 17.35
CA ALA A 41 -9.26 -4.20 18.03
C ALA A 41 -10.73 -3.81 17.80
N PRO A 42 -11.54 -4.65 17.14
CA PRO A 42 -12.95 -4.35 16.97
C PRO A 42 -13.56 -4.19 18.36
N LEU A 43 -14.03 -2.99 18.69
CA LEU A 43 -14.70 -2.66 19.97
C LEU A 43 -16.01 -3.46 20.16
N TRP A 44 -16.48 -4.09 19.08
CA TRP A 44 -17.70 -4.87 19.01
C TRP A 44 -17.69 -6.14 19.88
N PRO A 45 -16.70 -7.06 19.78
CA PRO A 45 -16.63 -8.22 20.67
C PRO A 45 -16.61 -7.86 22.16
N HIS A 46 -15.97 -6.76 22.56
CA HIS A 46 -16.02 -6.29 23.95
C HIS A 46 -17.40 -5.81 24.38
N ARG A 47 -18.12 -5.06 23.52
CA ARG A 47 -19.49 -4.62 23.80
C ARG A 47 -20.48 -5.77 23.88
N LEU A 48 -20.37 -6.75 22.98
CA LEU A 48 -21.18 -7.97 23.03
C LEU A 48 -20.91 -8.76 24.30
N SER A 49 -19.64 -9.00 24.63
CA SER A 49 -19.26 -9.74 25.83
C SER A 49 -19.78 -9.05 27.10
N ALA A 50 -19.66 -7.72 27.18
CA ALA A 50 -20.23 -6.94 28.29
C ALA A 50 -21.77 -7.04 28.37
N SER A 51 -22.46 -7.00 27.22
CA SER A 51 -23.92 -7.14 27.17
C SER A 51 -24.41 -8.53 27.60
N PHE A 52 -23.69 -9.59 27.22
CA PHE A 52 -23.99 -10.96 27.66
C PHE A 52 -23.71 -11.17 29.14
N SER A 53 -22.63 -10.62 29.68
CA SER A 53 -22.35 -10.67 31.12
C SER A 53 -23.44 -9.95 31.93
N ALA A 54 -23.87 -8.76 31.49
CA ALA A 54 -24.96 -8.04 32.16
C ALA A 54 -26.30 -8.80 32.13
N MET A 55 -26.60 -9.47 31.00
CA MET A 55 -27.80 -10.33 30.91
C MET A 55 -27.68 -11.57 31.81
N ALA A 56 -26.50 -12.19 31.89
CA ALA A 56 -26.27 -13.34 32.76
C ALA A 56 -26.47 -12.96 34.23
N ASP A 57 -25.97 -11.80 34.65
CA ASP A 57 -26.14 -11.28 36.00
C ASP A 57 -27.62 -10.98 36.31
N GLN A 58 -28.36 -10.41 35.34
CA GLN A 58 -29.80 -10.18 35.49
C GLN A 58 -30.59 -11.49 35.63
N ILE A 59 -30.24 -12.53 34.86
CA ILE A 59 -30.89 -13.85 34.96
C ILE A 59 -30.56 -14.52 36.29
N ALA A 60 -29.31 -14.43 36.74
CA ALA A 60 -28.90 -14.98 38.03
C ALA A 60 -29.61 -14.27 39.20
N ALA A 61 -29.67 -12.94 39.18
CA ALA A 61 -30.37 -12.15 40.19
C ALA A 61 -31.88 -12.43 40.18
N ALA A 62 -32.50 -12.53 39.01
CA ALA A 62 -33.92 -12.87 38.88
C ALA A 62 -34.22 -14.30 39.37
N SER A 63 -33.30 -15.26 39.12
CA SER A 63 -33.42 -16.64 39.58
C SER A 63 -33.31 -16.73 41.11
N GLN A 64 -32.41 -15.96 41.72
CA GLN A 64 -32.29 -15.87 43.18
C GLN A 64 -33.50 -15.18 43.81
N ALA A 65 -34.05 -14.15 43.16
CA ALA A 65 -35.27 -13.49 43.63
C ALA A 65 -36.49 -14.42 43.57
N LEU A 66 -36.61 -15.26 42.55
CA LEU A 66 -37.64 -16.31 42.45
C LEU A 66 -37.47 -17.40 43.52
N ALA A 67 -36.23 -17.75 43.88
CA ALA A 67 -35.94 -18.74 44.92
C ALA A 67 -36.24 -18.23 46.35
N LEU A 68 -36.31 -16.91 46.55
CA LEU A 68 -36.62 -16.27 47.84
C LEU A 68 -38.12 -15.99 48.05
N VAL A 69 -38.99 -16.36 47.10
CA VAL A 69 -40.44 -16.23 47.27
C VAL A 69 -40.91 -17.27 48.30
N PRO A 70 -41.47 -16.87 49.46
CA PRO A 70 -41.93 -17.79 50.47
C PRO A 70 -43.18 -18.54 49.98
N SER A 71 -43.20 -19.87 50.13
CA SER A 71 -44.31 -20.75 49.72
C SER A 71 -45.65 -20.53 50.45
N THR A 72 -45.79 -19.46 51.23
CA THR A 72 -46.97 -19.16 52.06
C THR A 72 -47.88 -18.05 51.51
N ALA A 73 -47.61 -17.50 50.31
CA ALA A 73 -48.43 -16.44 49.69
C ALA A 73 -49.64 -16.91 48.86
N PHE A 74 -50.04 -18.19 48.94
CA PHE A 74 -51.23 -18.70 48.25
C PHE A 74 -52.53 -18.36 49.01
N SER A 75 -52.80 -17.07 49.21
CA SER A 75 -54.16 -16.57 49.41
C SER A 75 -54.66 -16.04 48.06
N GLY A 76 -55.85 -16.47 47.63
CA GLY A 76 -56.37 -16.28 46.25
C GLY A 76 -56.47 -14.85 45.71
N ASN A 77 -56.18 -13.83 46.52
CA ASN A 77 -56.09 -12.43 46.10
C ASN A 77 -54.68 -12.04 45.58
N ASP A 78 -53.62 -12.74 46.02
CA ASP A 78 -52.23 -12.50 45.60
C ASP A 78 -51.92 -13.15 44.24
N MET A 79 -52.50 -14.31 43.94
CA MET A 79 -52.37 -14.98 42.64
C MET A 79 -52.92 -14.13 41.48
N ALA A 80 -53.98 -13.36 41.71
CA ALA A 80 -54.52 -12.45 40.70
C ALA A 80 -53.57 -11.26 40.45
N ALA A 81 -52.92 -10.74 41.50
CA ALA A 81 -51.92 -9.69 41.40
C ALA A 81 -50.63 -10.18 40.73
N GLU A 82 -50.17 -11.40 41.05
CA GLU A 82 -49.04 -12.03 40.39
C GLU A 82 -49.32 -12.35 38.92
N PHE A 83 -50.53 -12.80 38.59
CA PHE A 83 -50.92 -13.05 37.20
C PHE A 83 -51.00 -11.74 36.40
N ALA A 84 -51.48 -10.65 37.00
CA ALA A 84 -51.47 -9.33 36.39
C ALA A 84 -50.03 -8.81 36.18
N SER A 85 -49.14 -9.02 37.16
CA SER A 85 -47.72 -8.71 37.07
C SER A 85 -47.01 -9.52 35.98
N LEU A 86 -47.29 -10.83 35.90
CA LEU A 86 -46.74 -11.71 34.88
C LEU A 86 -47.19 -11.29 33.48
N LYS A 87 -48.47 -10.95 33.31
CA LYS A 87 -49.01 -10.44 32.05
C LYS A 87 -48.34 -9.13 31.63
N SER A 88 -48.15 -8.20 32.57
CA SER A 88 -47.42 -6.95 32.32
C SER A 88 -45.98 -7.21 31.91
N LYS A 89 -45.29 -8.17 32.54
CA LYS A 89 -43.93 -8.56 32.18
C LYS A 89 -43.89 -9.18 30.79
N LEU A 90 -44.85 -10.04 30.44
CA LEU A 90 -44.93 -10.68 29.14
C LEU A 90 -45.12 -9.65 28.02
N SER A 91 -46.04 -8.69 28.21
CA SER A 91 -46.23 -7.60 27.25
C SER A 91 -45.01 -6.69 27.14
N SER A 92 -44.30 -6.45 28.24
CA SER A 92 -43.01 -5.73 28.19
C SER A 92 -41.97 -6.50 27.38
N ILE A 93 -41.92 -7.83 27.52
CA ILE A 93 -41.01 -8.69 26.77
C ILE A 93 -41.36 -8.66 25.28
N GLU A 94 -42.62 -8.80 24.91
CA GLU A 94 -43.08 -8.70 23.51
C GLU A 94 -42.68 -7.37 22.88
N ASN A 95 -42.91 -6.25 23.57
CA ASN A 95 -42.50 -4.93 23.09
C ASN A 95 -40.97 -4.82 22.91
N THR A 96 -40.18 -5.42 23.81
CA THR A 96 -38.73 -5.45 23.65
C THR A 96 -38.27 -6.34 22.49
N GLN A 97 -38.95 -7.47 22.26
CA GLN A 97 -38.65 -8.36 21.14
C GLN A 97 -38.98 -7.70 19.80
N GLU A 98 -40.10 -6.98 19.71
CA GLU A 98 -40.45 -6.20 18.52
C GLU A 98 -39.43 -5.11 18.24
N ARG A 99 -38.99 -4.39 19.28
CA ARG A 99 -37.92 -3.39 19.14
C ARG A 99 -36.59 -4.00 18.69
N LEU A 100 -36.19 -5.13 19.28
CA LEU A 100 -34.96 -5.83 18.89
C LEU A 100 -35.04 -6.36 17.46
N ALA A 101 -36.20 -6.85 17.02
CA ALA A 101 -36.41 -7.27 15.63
C ALA A 101 -36.26 -6.08 14.66
N ALA A 102 -36.80 -4.92 15.01
CA ALA A 102 -36.65 -3.70 14.23
C ALA A 102 -35.20 -3.21 14.20
N GLU A 103 -34.50 -3.21 15.33
CA GLU A 103 -33.08 -2.84 15.42
C GLU A 103 -32.21 -3.81 14.61
N PHE A 104 -32.49 -5.11 14.65
CA PHE A 104 -31.78 -6.12 13.86
C PHE A 104 -32.01 -5.96 12.36
N ALA A 105 -33.23 -5.63 11.95
CA ALA A 105 -33.54 -5.34 10.55
C ALA A 105 -32.77 -4.11 10.05
N ALA A 106 -32.74 -3.03 10.84
CA ALA A 106 -31.98 -1.81 10.52
C ALA A 106 -30.46 -2.06 10.47
N LEU A 107 -29.93 -2.87 11.40
CA LEU A 107 -28.51 -3.23 11.38
C LEU A 107 -28.14 -4.07 10.14
N LYS A 108 -29.04 -4.96 9.73
CA LYS A 108 -28.85 -5.80 8.54
C LYS A 108 -28.81 -4.94 7.28
N GLU A 109 -29.67 -3.94 7.18
CA GLU A 109 -29.68 -2.96 6.08
C GLU A 109 -28.39 -2.13 6.04
N GLN A 110 -27.94 -1.61 7.19
CA GLN A 110 -26.66 -0.89 7.27
C GLN A 110 -25.46 -1.78 6.89
N PHE A 111 -25.48 -3.06 7.26
CA PHE A 111 -24.41 -3.99 6.91
C PHE A 111 -24.40 -4.30 5.40
N THR A 112 -25.57 -4.43 4.77
CA THR A 112 -25.65 -4.64 3.32
C THR A 112 -25.17 -3.42 2.53
N ASP A 113 -25.46 -2.21 2.99
CA ASP A 113 -25.01 -0.98 2.34
C ASP A 113 -23.48 -0.83 2.43
N LEU A 114 -22.89 -1.05 3.61
CA LEU A 114 -21.43 -0.95 3.78
C LEU A 114 -20.65 -2.00 2.98
N ASN A 115 -21.25 -3.16 2.74
CA ASN A 115 -20.63 -4.25 1.98
C ASN A 115 -20.74 -4.04 0.46
N THR A 116 -21.71 -3.24 0.01
CA THR A 116 -21.91 -2.90 -1.41
C THR A 116 -21.13 -1.64 -1.82
N ASP A 117 -21.01 -0.64 -0.95
CA ASP A 117 -20.30 0.62 -1.26
C ASP A 117 -18.78 0.45 -1.48
N LYS A 118 -18.19 -0.58 -0.87
CA LYS A 118 -16.75 -0.89 -1.06
C LYS A 118 -16.46 -1.76 -2.29
N GLY A 119 -17.48 -2.40 -2.87
CA GLY A 119 -17.32 -3.34 -3.98
C GLY A 119 -16.73 -2.71 -5.25
N PRO A 120 -17.38 -1.68 -5.85
CA PRO A 120 -16.93 -1.14 -7.14
C PRO A 120 -15.66 -0.27 -7.01
N ALA A 121 -15.47 0.42 -5.89
CA ALA A 121 -14.30 1.26 -5.66
C ALA A 121 -13.02 0.45 -5.43
N LEU A 122 -13.11 -0.70 -4.74
CA LEU A 122 -11.97 -1.61 -4.55
C LEU A 122 -11.56 -2.27 -5.86
N GLU A 123 -12.51 -2.72 -6.68
CA GLU A 123 -12.17 -3.31 -7.99
C GLU A 123 -11.49 -2.30 -8.93
N GLU A 124 -11.95 -1.04 -8.93
CA GLU A 124 -11.29 0.01 -9.72
C GLU A 124 -9.88 0.29 -9.19
N LEU A 125 -9.70 0.28 -7.87
CA LEU A 125 -8.40 0.45 -7.24
C LEU A 125 -7.44 -0.69 -7.58
N ASP A 126 -7.89 -1.93 -7.51
CA ASP A 126 -7.10 -3.11 -7.89
C ASP A 126 -6.71 -3.07 -9.37
N LYS A 127 -7.63 -2.66 -10.25
CA LYS A 127 -7.32 -2.44 -11.68
C LYS A 127 -6.24 -1.36 -11.87
N LYS A 128 -6.30 -0.27 -11.10
CA LYS A 128 -5.27 0.79 -11.12
C LYS A 128 -3.92 0.30 -10.59
N ILE A 129 -3.92 -0.50 -9.52
CA ILE A 129 -2.71 -1.09 -8.94
C ILE A 129 -2.04 -2.03 -9.95
N GLU A 130 -2.80 -2.91 -10.59
CA GLU A 130 -2.28 -3.82 -11.62
C GLU A 130 -1.77 -3.06 -12.85
N ALA A 131 -2.43 -1.97 -13.26
CA ALA A 131 -1.94 -1.11 -14.34
C ALA A 131 -0.60 -0.43 -13.98
N LEU A 132 -0.47 0.10 -12.75
CA LEU A 132 0.76 0.72 -12.29
C LEU A 132 1.91 -0.29 -12.17
N LYS A 133 1.64 -1.49 -11.67
CA LYS A 133 2.63 -2.57 -11.58
C LYS A 133 3.21 -2.90 -12.95
N LYS A 134 2.38 -3.03 -13.97
CA LYS A 134 2.82 -3.27 -15.35
C LYS A 134 3.68 -2.13 -15.89
N ILE A 135 3.34 -0.87 -15.57
CA ILE A 135 4.15 0.30 -15.97
C ILE A 135 5.54 0.23 -15.34
N VAL A 136 5.63 -0.08 -14.04
CA VAL A 136 6.91 -0.17 -13.31
C VAL A 136 7.76 -1.33 -13.83
N GLU A 137 7.19 -2.53 -13.99
CA GLU A 137 7.91 -3.68 -14.54
C GLU A 137 8.48 -3.37 -15.93
N LEU A 138 7.70 -2.69 -16.76
CA LEU A 138 8.12 -2.33 -18.09
C LEU A 138 9.23 -1.27 -18.06
N ASP A 139 9.14 -0.24 -17.22
CA ASP A 139 10.21 0.76 -17.09
C ASP A 139 11.51 0.13 -16.54
N GLN A 140 11.39 -0.83 -15.62
CA GLN A 140 12.53 -1.61 -15.13
C GLN A 140 13.24 -2.38 -16.25
N GLN A 141 12.50 -2.90 -17.23
CA GLN A 141 13.08 -3.54 -18.43
C GLN A 141 13.74 -2.53 -19.38
N ARG A 142 13.24 -1.29 -19.44
CA ARG A 142 13.78 -0.22 -20.29
C ARG A 142 15.05 0.43 -19.71
N LEU A 143 15.18 0.46 -18.39
CA LEU A 143 16.23 1.17 -17.67
C LEU A 143 17.67 0.79 -18.11
N PRO A 144 18.04 -0.49 -18.31
CA PRO A 144 19.39 -0.84 -18.76
C PRO A 144 19.76 -0.26 -20.12
N ALA A 145 18.79 -0.18 -21.05
CA ALA A 145 19.00 0.44 -22.35
C ALA A 145 19.17 1.95 -22.22
N ARG A 146 18.31 2.62 -21.42
CA ARG A 146 18.39 4.07 -21.17
C ARG A 146 19.72 4.47 -20.51
N LEU A 147 20.19 3.68 -19.54
CA LEU A 147 21.48 3.90 -18.88
C LEU A 147 22.67 3.67 -19.82
N ASN A 148 22.59 2.69 -20.72
CA ASN A 148 23.61 2.50 -21.75
C ASN A 148 23.65 3.71 -22.71
N ASN A 149 22.47 4.19 -23.13
CA ASN A 149 22.33 5.28 -24.08
C ASN A 149 22.77 6.63 -23.50
N SER A 150 22.57 6.84 -22.19
CA SER A 150 23.02 8.06 -21.52
C SER A 150 24.55 8.20 -21.55
N ARG A 151 25.27 7.07 -21.63
CA ARG A 151 26.73 7.01 -21.70
C ARG A 151 27.26 6.90 -23.13
N ALA A 152 26.40 6.72 -24.13
CA ALA A 152 26.81 6.45 -25.50
C ALA A 152 27.58 7.61 -26.14
N THR A 153 27.37 8.83 -25.69
CA THR A 153 28.10 10.03 -26.16
C THR A 153 29.55 10.05 -25.68
N ILE A 154 29.78 9.64 -24.43
CA ILE A 154 31.10 9.62 -23.81
C ILE A 154 31.89 8.40 -24.26
N LEU A 155 31.25 7.23 -24.28
CA LEU A 155 31.90 5.94 -24.52
C LEU A 155 31.88 5.50 -26.00
N LYS A 156 31.19 6.25 -26.87
CA LYS A 156 30.99 5.90 -28.30
C LYS A 156 30.45 4.48 -28.49
N THR A 157 29.61 4.02 -27.57
CA THR A 157 28.97 2.70 -27.61
C THR A 157 27.74 2.72 -28.53
N GLN A 158 27.34 1.54 -29.00
CA GLN A 158 26.10 1.39 -29.76
C GLN A 158 24.89 1.70 -28.87
N LEU A 159 23.88 2.34 -29.47
CA LEU A 159 22.60 2.57 -28.83
C LEU A 159 21.84 1.25 -28.68
N LYS A 160 21.22 1.08 -27.52
CA LYS A 160 20.33 -0.05 -27.23
C LYS A 160 18.89 0.44 -27.29
N ALA A 161 18.06 -0.24 -28.04
CA ALA A 161 16.63 0.05 -28.10
C ALA A 161 15.94 -0.37 -26.80
N PRO A 162 15.28 0.54 -26.06
CA PRO A 162 14.36 0.16 -25.01
C PRO A 162 13.23 -0.71 -25.57
N VAL A 163 12.71 -1.64 -24.76
CA VAL A 163 11.57 -2.48 -25.15
C VAL A 163 10.28 -1.66 -25.30
N GLY A 164 9.48 -1.97 -26.32
CA GLY A 164 8.16 -1.39 -26.54
C GLY A 164 7.11 -1.93 -25.57
N ALA A 165 5.87 -1.46 -25.71
CA ALA A 165 4.73 -1.99 -24.95
C ALA A 165 4.43 -3.47 -25.28
N ASP A 166 4.86 -3.92 -26.46
CA ASP A 166 4.80 -5.29 -26.96
C ASP A 166 5.96 -6.18 -26.46
N GLY A 167 6.84 -5.65 -25.62
CA GLY A 167 8.04 -6.34 -25.12
C GLY A 167 9.14 -6.50 -26.16
N LYS A 168 8.99 -5.93 -27.37
CA LYS A 168 9.97 -6.01 -28.45
C LYS A 168 10.60 -4.65 -28.72
N PRO A 169 11.88 -4.59 -29.12
CA PRO A 169 12.47 -3.33 -29.55
C PRO A 169 11.85 -2.87 -30.88
N PRO A 170 11.71 -1.55 -31.11
CA PRO A 170 11.20 -1.03 -32.38
C PRO A 170 12.05 -1.48 -33.57
N VAL A 171 11.38 -1.82 -34.67
CA VAL A 171 12.06 -2.21 -35.92
C VAL A 171 12.82 -1.02 -36.49
N GLY A 172 14.08 -1.24 -36.88
CA GLY A 172 14.91 -0.21 -37.48
C GLY A 172 15.36 0.89 -36.51
N PHE A 173 15.41 0.57 -35.21
CA PHE A 173 15.99 1.45 -34.21
C PHE A 173 17.45 1.79 -34.55
N PRO A 174 17.87 3.08 -34.48
CA PRO A 174 19.22 3.49 -34.88
C PRO A 174 20.29 2.84 -33.99
N ALA A 175 21.37 2.36 -34.61
CA ALA A 175 22.46 1.69 -33.91
C ALA A 175 23.45 2.69 -33.30
N THR A 176 23.54 3.89 -33.85
CA THR A 176 24.45 4.94 -33.41
C THR A 176 23.72 6.26 -33.19
N ARG A 177 24.34 7.15 -32.41
CA ARG A 177 23.83 8.51 -32.23
C ARG A 177 23.78 9.29 -33.54
N GLY A 178 24.82 9.16 -34.37
CA GLY A 178 24.87 9.83 -35.66
C GLY A 178 23.69 9.43 -36.55
N GLU A 179 23.35 8.14 -36.60
CA GLU A 179 22.13 7.68 -37.25
C GLU A 179 20.87 8.26 -36.61
N PHE A 180 20.78 8.24 -35.27
CA PHE A 180 19.63 8.76 -34.55
C PHE A 180 19.33 10.23 -34.89
N GLU A 181 20.33 11.08 -35.09
CA GLU A 181 20.14 12.50 -35.42
C GLU A 181 19.70 12.76 -36.87
N HIS A 182 19.85 11.78 -37.76
CA HIS A 182 19.61 11.92 -39.19
C HIS A 182 18.55 10.95 -39.73
N ILE A 183 17.77 10.28 -38.87
CA ILE A 183 16.66 9.46 -39.34
C ILE A 183 15.51 10.32 -39.89
N THR A 184 14.71 9.74 -40.78
CA THR A 184 13.56 10.43 -41.38
C THR A 184 12.46 10.68 -40.36
N LYS A 185 11.63 11.70 -40.61
CA LYS A 185 10.44 12.01 -39.82
C LYS A 185 9.55 10.78 -39.61
N GLU A 186 9.30 10.02 -40.67
CA GLU A 186 8.50 8.79 -40.63
C GLU A 186 9.08 7.74 -39.68
N ARG A 187 10.40 7.66 -39.59
CA ARG A 187 11.06 6.73 -38.67
C ARG A 187 10.94 7.18 -37.22
N TYR A 188 11.02 8.47 -36.91
CA TYR A 188 10.68 8.97 -35.57
C TYR A 188 9.23 8.66 -35.21
N GLU A 189 8.30 8.85 -36.14
CA GLU A 189 6.88 8.54 -35.91
C GLU A 189 6.64 7.05 -35.63
N ALA A 190 7.32 6.16 -36.37
CA ALA A 190 7.26 4.73 -36.13
C ALA A 190 7.79 4.35 -34.73
N ILE A 191 8.90 4.98 -34.29
CA ILE A 191 9.47 4.76 -32.96
C ILE A 191 8.54 5.30 -31.87
N LEU A 192 7.99 6.50 -32.02
CA LEU A 192 7.02 7.08 -31.09
C LEU A 192 5.78 6.19 -30.95
N LYS A 193 5.27 5.68 -32.08
CA LYS A 193 4.13 4.75 -32.09
C LYS A 193 4.45 3.45 -31.36
N ALA A 194 5.64 2.88 -31.56
CA ALA A 194 6.07 1.66 -30.87
C ALA A 194 6.18 1.85 -29.34
N TYR A 195 6.53 3.05 -28.90
CA TYR A 195 6.60 3.40 -27.48
C TYR A 195 5.30 3.93 -26.87
N GLY A 196 4.23 4.08 -27.66
CA GLY A 196 2.97 4.67 -27.21
C GLY A 196 3.09 6.15 -26.86
N LEU A 197 4.07 6.86 -27.43
CA LEU A 197 4.28 8.28 -27.21
C LEU A 197 3.45 9.13 -28.19
N PRO A 198 3.06 10.37 -27.81
CA PRO A 198 2.34 11.26 -28.69
C PRO A 198 3.11 11.57 -29.98
N ILE A 199 2.45 11.44 -31.14
CA ILE A 199 3.05 11.66 -32.49
C ILE A 199 2.92 13.14 -32.94
N LYS A 200 2.59 14.05 -32.01
CA LYS A 200 2.32 15.46 -32.31
C LYS A 200 3.64 16.25 -32.41
N GLY A 201 3.60 17.36 -33.15
CA GLY A 201 4.75 18.27 -33.33
C GLY A 201 5.47 18.12 -34.67
N ASP A 202 6.47 18.97 -34.87
CA ASP A 202 7.40 18.95 -36.00
C ASP A 202 8.49 17.86 -35.81
N THR A 203 9.41 17.74 -36.78
CA THR A 203 10.45 16.71 -36.74
C THR A 203 11.36 16.86 -35.51
N ASP A 204 11.65 18.09 -35.09
CA ASP A 204 12.52 18.34 -33.95
C ASP A 204 11.82 18.03 -32.63
N ALA A 205 10.55 18.39 -32.45
CA ALA A 205 9.77 17.97 -31.29
C ALA A 205 9.70 16.43 -31.17
N LYS A 206 9.53 15.73 -32.29
CA LYS A 206 9.52 14.25 -32.32
C LYS A 206 10.88 13.68 -31.98
N ARG A 207 11.96 14.27 -32.50
CA ARG A 207 13.33 13.90 -32.17
C ARG A 207 13.59 14.05 -30.67
N GLU A 208 13.26 15.19 -30.08
CA GLU A 208 13.44 15.43 -28.65
C GLU A 208 12.62 14.44 -27.81
N ALA A 209 11.37 14.18 -28.18
CA ALA A 209 10.53 13.23 -27.46
C ALA A 209 11.15 11.81 -27.44
N VAL A 210 11.65 11.32 -28.57
CA VAL A 210 12.35 10.04 -28.62
C VAL A 210 13.68 10.11 -27.86
N ARG A 211 14.44 11.20 -28.00
CA ARG A 211 15.73 11.39 -27.33
C ARG A 211 15.60 11.27 -25.82
N LEU A 212 14.64 12.00 -25.23
CA LEU A 212 14.34 11.99 -23.80
C LEU A 212 13.90 10.61 -23.33
N PHE A 213 13.00 9.98 -24.07
CA PHE A 213 12.49 8.65 -23.71
C PHE A 213 13.58 7.59 -23.71
N VAL A 214 14.43 7.58 -24.74
CA VAL A 214 15.48 6.58 -24.92
C VAL A 214 16.74 6.88 -24.06
N GLY A 215 16.80 8.07 -23.45
CA GLY A 215 17.87 8.45 -22.53
C GLY A 215 19.16 8.88 -23.23
N ILE A 216 19.07 9.47 -24.42
CA ILE A 216 20.24 10.00 -25.15
C ILE A 216 20.45 11.46 -24.69
N PRO A 217 21.65 11.88 -24.28
CA PRO A 217 21.88 13.25 -23.83
C PRO A 217 21.95 14.23 -25.01
N GLN A 218 21.59 15.50 -24.75
CA GLN A 218 21.79 16.59 -25.71
C GLN A 218 23.28 16.95 -25.80
N ASP A 219 23.74 17.38 -26.97
CA ASP A 219 25.09 17.94 -27.10
C ASP A 219 25.13 19.34 -26.47
N GLY A 220 26.03 19.55 -25.50
CA GLY A 220 26.34 20.90 -24.98
C GLY A 220 25.89 21.24 -23.56
N LEU A 221 25.84 20.27 -22.64
CA LEU A 221 25.80 20.53 -21.19
C LEU A 221 27.02 19.91 -20.50
#